data_AF-A0A952I7S8-F1
#
_entry.id   AF-A0A952I7S8-F1
#
_cell.length_a   1.000
_cell.length_b   1.000
_cell.length_c   1.000
_cell.angle_alpha   90.00
_cell.angle_beta   90.00
_cell.angle_gamma   90.00
#
_symmetry.space_group_name_H-M   'P 1'
#
loop_
_entity.id
_entity.type
_entity.pdbx_description
1 polymer ?
#
loop_
_entity_poly.entity_id
_entity_poly.type
_entity_poly.pdbx_seq_one_letter_code
_entity_poly.pdbx_strand_id
1 'polypeptide(L)'
;YEAPYAPYEYTKGKMIFEKKDGKLTGTVKMDYYTIEVLDLKKEKNKVTFGINLEDEYVSMNLEFNGNEFKGKASYSEGTVDLTGKKEK
;
A
#
# COMPACT_ATOMS: atom_id res chain seq x y z
N TYR A 1 1.76 6.00 -5.34
CA TYR A 1 2.98 5.58 -4.63
C TYR A 1 4.02 5.26 -5.67
N GLU A 2 5.28 5.34 -5.27
CA GLU A 2 6.46 5.05 -6.07
C GLU A 2 7.38 4.14 -5.24
N ALA A 3 7.82 3.05 -5.84
CA ALA A 3 8.67 2.03 -5.24
C ALA A 3 9.81 1.70 -6.23
N PRO A 4 10.88 2.52 -6.29
CA PRO A 4 11.89 2.42 -7.34
C PRO A 4 12.71 1.12 -7.30
N TYR A 5 12.68 0.41 -6.17
CA TYR A 5 13.36 -0.87 -5.97
C TYR A 5 12.42 -2.08 -6.09
N ALA A 6 11.14 -1.85 -6.40
CA ALA A 6 10.21 -2.94 -6.71
C ALA A 6 10.39 -3.40 -8.17
N PRO A 7 9.97 -4.63 -8.51
CA PRO A 7 9.86 -5.08 -9.90
C PRO A 7 9.06 -4.09 -10.75
N TYR A 8 9.38 -3.97 -12.05
CA TYR A 8 8.86 -2.93 -12.95
C TYR A 8 7.33 -2.74 -12.85
N GLU A 9 6.60 -3.85 -12.79
CA GLU A 9 5.13 -3.90 -12.72
C GLU A 9 4.55 -3.33 -11.42
N TYR A 10 5.37 -3.21 -10.38
CA TYR A 10 5.01 -2.75 -9.04
C TYR A 10 5.67 -1.42 -8.67
N THR A 11 6.46 -0.83 -9.58
CA THR A 11 7.22 0.41 -9.33
C THR A 11 6.35 1.63 -9.04
N LYS A 12 5.10 1.62 -9.49
CA LYS A 12 4.14 2.70 -9.28
C LYS A 12 2.72 2.17 -9.19
N GLY A 13 1.88 2.90 -8.50
CA GLY A 13 0.45 2.60 -8.44
C GLY A 13 -0.32 3.60 -7.60
N LYS A 14 -1.62 3.36 -7.46
CA LYS A 14 -2.53 4.15 -6.62
C LYS A 14 -3.09 3.28 -5.51
N MET A 15 -3.00 3.76 -4.28
CA MET A 15 -3.66 3.15 -3.12
C MET A 15 -4.92 3.95 -2.84
N ILE A 16 -6.07 3.29 -2.86
CA ILE A 16 -7.37 3.90 -2.63
C ILE A 16 -7.90 3.31 -1.32
N PHE A 17 -8.11 4.16 -0.32
CA PHE A 17 -8.73 3.76 0.94
C PHE A 17 -10.09 4.44 1.07
N GLU A 18 -11.12 3.66 1.33
CA GLU A 18 -12.50 4.11 1.40
C GLU A 18 -13.19 3.56 2.65
N LYS A 19 -14.24 4.24 3.11
CA LYS A 19 -15.06 3.76 4.22
C LYS A 19 -16.38 3.24 3.66
N LYS A 20 -16.55 1.93 3.70
CA LYS A 20 -17.74 1.23 3.20
C LYS A 20 -18.44 0.51 4.36
N ASP A 21 -19.73 0.77 4.54
CA ASP A 21 -20.55 0.17 5.60
C ASP A 21 -19.94 0.31 7.01
N GLY A 22 -19.31 1.47 7.28
CA GLY A 22 -18.66 1.75 8.56
C GLY A 22 -17.27 1.13 8.74
N LYS A 23 -16.83 0.25 7.83
CA LYS A 23 -15.51 -0.39 7.82
C LYS A 23 -14.56 0.34 6.88
N LEU A 24 -13.28 0.38 7.25
CA LEU A 24 -12.23 0.91 6.38
C LEU A 24 -11.80 -0.22 5.42
N THR A 25 -11.92 0.02 4.13
CA THR A 25 -11.53 -0.91 3.06
C THR A 25 -10.58 -0.19 2.11
N GLY A 26 -9.95 -0.94 1.20
CA GLY A 26 -9.09 -0.31 0.20
C GLY A 26 -8.69 -1.23 -0.93
N THR A 27 -8.08 -0.63 -1.94
CA THR A 27 -7.53 -1.32 -3.11
C THR A 27 -6.20 -0.71 -3.49
N VAL A 28 -5.30 -1.55 -3.99
CA VAL A 28 -4.05 -1.14 -4.63
C VAL A 28 -4.22 -1.37 -6.13
N LYS A 29 -4.19 -0.28 -6.88
CA LYS A 29 -4.27 -0.29 -8.34
C LYS A 29 -2.89 -0.06 -8.93
N MET A 30 -2.40 -1.07 -9.63
CA MET A 30 -1.18 -1.07 -10.45
C MET A 30 -1.59 -1.07 -11.93
N ASP A 31 -0.62 -0.97 -12.84
CA ASP A 31 -0.91 -0.80 -14.27
C ASP A 31 -1.80 -1.93 -14.85
N TYR A 32 -1.60 -3.18 -14.41
CA TYR A 32 -2.38 -4.33 -14.88
C TYR A 32 -3.23 -5.03 -13.79
N TYR A 33 -3.04 -4.66 -12.53
CA TYR A 33 -3.63 -5.38 -11.40
C TYR A 33 -4.39 -4.43 -10.48
N THR A 34 -5.53 -4.89 -9.97
CA THR A 34 -6.20 -4.27 -8.82
C THR A 34 -6.33 -5.31 -7.73
N ILE A 35 -5.77 -5.03 -6.57
CA ILE A 35 -5.69 -5.97 -5.47
C ILE A 35 -6.41 -5.37 -4.26
N GLU A 36 -7.28 -6.15 -3.65
CA GLU A 36 -7.94 -5.76 -2.41
C GLU A 36 -6.94 -5.79 -1.25
N VAL A 37 -7.01 -4.78 -0.39
CA VAL A 37 -6.18 -4.76 0.81
C VAL A 37 -6.79 -5.62 1.92
N LEU A 38 -5.93 -6.35 2.60
CA LEU A 38 -6.26 -7.22 3.73
C LEU A 38 -5.86 -6.54 5.04
N ASP A 39 -6.59 -6.84 6.12
CA ASP A 39 -6.26 -6.38 7.48
C ASP A 39 -5.96 -4.89 7.63
N LEU A 40 -6.67 -4.05 6.86
CA LEU A 40 -6.45 -2.60 6.84
C LEU A 40 -6.71 -1.98 8.21
N LYS A 41 -5.64 -1.43 8.79
CA LYS A 41 -5.64 -0.75 10.07
C LYS A 41 -5.09 0.66 9.89
N LYS A 42 -5.72 1.61 10.58
CA LYS A 42 -5.26 2.99 10.65
C LYS A 42 -5.09 3.38 12.10
N GLU A 43 -3.86 3.71 12.47
CA GLU A 43 -3.48 4.12 13.82
C GLU A 43 -2.75 5.47 13.75
N LYS A 44 -3.42 6.54 14.20
CA LYS A 44 -2.91 7.92 14.15
C LYS A 44 -2.50 8.31 12.71
N ASN A 45 -1.20 8.45 12.47
CA ASN A 45 -0.59 8.79 11.19
C ASN A 45 -0.04 7.56 10.44
N LYS A 46 -0.28 6.35 10.95
CA LYS A 46 0.16 5.09 10.35
C LYS A 46 -1.01 4.34 9.74
N VAL A 47 -0.78 3.74 8.59
CA VAL A 47 -1.72 2.84 7.91
C VAL A 47 -0.98 1.55 7.60
N THR A 48 -1.51 0.44 8.06
CA THR A 48 -0.96 -0.90 7.82
C THR A 48 -2.00 -1.76 7.13
N PHE A 49 -1.57 -2.55 6.16
CA PHE A 49 -2.44 -3.49 5.44
C PHE A 49 -1.60 -4.54 4.72
N GLY A 50 -2.20 -5.67 4.40
CA GLY A 50 -1.61 -6.69 3.52
C GLY A 50 -2.16 -6.60 2.11
N ILE A 51 -1.43 -7.16 1.16
CA ILE A 51 -1.93 -7.52 -0.17
C ILE A 51 -1.40 -8.90 -0.53
N ASN A 52 -2.17 -9.68 -1.29
CA ASN A 52 -1.68 -10.93 -1.88
C ASN A 52 -1.26 -10.67 -3.32
N LEU A 53 0.02 -10.88 -3.61
CA LEU A 53 0.62 -10.78 -4.93
C LEU A 53 1.16 -12.15 -5.30
N GLU A 54 0.62 -12.79 -6.34
CA GLU A 54 1.13 -14.06 -6.87
C GLU A 54 1.34 -15.16 -5.78
N ASP A 55 0.31 -15.37 -4.95
CA ASP A 55 0.34 -16.29 -3.78
C ASP A 55 1.32 -15.90 -2.64
N GLU A 56 1.94 -14.72 -2.72
CA GLU A 56 2.76 -14.14 -1.65
C GLU A 56 2.01 -13.03 -0.89
N TYR A 57 2.08 -13.09 0.44
CA TYR A 57 1.56 -12.05 1.30
C TYR A 57 2.59 -10.92 1.47
N VAL A 58 2.24 -9.73 1.01
CA VAL A 58 3.06 -8.52 1.15
C VAL A 58 2.43 -7.60 2.18
N SER A 59 3.17 -7.33 3.26
CA SER A 59 2.77 -6.43 4.33
C SER A 59 3.22 -5.00 4.03
N MET A 60 2.26 -4.08 3.97
CA MET A 60 2.47 -2.66 3.71
C MET A 60 2.35 -1.85 5.01
N ASN A 61 3.35 -1.04 5.31
CA ASN A 61 3.33 -0.11 6.43
C ASN A 61 3.61 1.30 5.92
N LEU A 62 2.63 2.19 6.05
CA LEU A 62 2.70 3.57 5.59
C LEU A 62 2.65 4.53 6.77
N GLU A 63 3.56 5.49 6.80
CA GLU A 63 3.58 6.59 7.76
C GLU A 63 3.38 7.91 7.02
N PHE A 64 2.25 8.57 7.31
CA PHE A 64 1.85 9.84 6.72
C PHE A 64 2.45 11.01 7.50
N ASN A 65 2.99 11.97 6.76
CA ASN A 65 3.43 13.26 7.26
C ASN A 65 2.79 14.37 6.39
N GLY A 66 1.61 14.83 6.82
CA GLY A 66 0.80 15.77 6.04
C GLY A 66 0.25 15.13 4.76
N ASN A 67 0.68 15.64 3.61
CA ASN A 67 0.26 15.15 2.29
C ASN A 67 1.21 14.10 1.69
N GLU A 68 2.35 13.84 2.32
CA GLU A 68 3.32 12.86 1.85
C GLU A 68 3.35 11.67 2.81
N PHE A 69 3.74 10.51 2.32
CA PHE A 69 3.96 9.35 3.15
C PHE A 69 5.24 8.63 2.76
N LYS A 70 5.85 8.01 3.77
CA LYS A 70 6.91 7.02 3.59
C LYS A 70 6.33 5.68 4.01
N GLY A 71 6.64 4.63 3.27
CA GLY A 71 6.20 3.30 3.60
C GLY A 71 7.23 2.24 3.29
N LYS A 72 6.94 1.04 3.77
CA LYS A 72 7.72 -0.16 3.49
C LYS A 72 6.77 -1.30 3.11
N ALA A 73 7.07 -1.97 2.02
CA ALA A 73 6.51 -3.26 1.65
C ALA A 73 7.44 -4.35 2.19
N SER A 74 6.92 -5.31 2.94
CA SER A 74 7.70 -6.44 3.48
C SER A 74 7.11 -7.74 2.95
N TYR A 75 7.95 -8.59 2.40
CA TYR A 75 7.63 -9.87 1.77
C TYR A 75 8.72 -10.88 2.10
N SER A 76 8.61 -12.12 1.61
CA SER A 76 9.46 -13.24 2.05
C SER A 76 10.94 -13.02 1.70
N GLU A 77 11.22 -12.38 0.56
CA GLU A 77 12.60 -12.13 0.12
C GLU A 77 13.19 -10.83 0.68
N GLY A 78 12.39 -9.94 1.28
CA GLY A 78 12.92 -8.73 1.90
C GLY A 78 11.92 -7.60 2.07
N THR A 79 12.45 -6.38 2.13
CA THR A 79 11.65 -5.17 2.31
C THR A 79 12.00 -4.12 1.26
N VAL A 80 10.98 -3.51 0.66
CA VAL A 80 11.11 -2.42 -0.30
C VAL A 80 10.56 -1.15 0.30
N ASP A 81 11.38 -0.10 0.31
CA ASP A 81 10.93 1.24 0.65
C ASP A 81 10.09 1.83 -0.49
N LEU A 82 9.00 2.48 -0.11
CA LEU A 82 8.11 3.16 -1.03
C LEU A 82 7.71 4.51 -0.48
N THR A 83 7.45 5.46 -1.36
CA THR A 83 7.01 6.79 -0.99
C THR A 83 5.79 7.16 -1.79
N GLY A 84 5.10 8.21 -1.38
CA GLY A 84 4.02 8.71 -2.19
C GLY A 84 3.44 9.99 -1.62
N LYS A 85 2.55 10.56 -2.41
CA LYS A 85 1.76 11.72 -2.02
C LYS A 85 0.30 11.33 -2.03
N LYS A 86 -0.43 11.86 -1.06
CA LYS A 86 -1.88 11.78 -1.01
C LYS A 86 -2.43 12.73 -2.07
N GLU A 87 -3.10 12.16 -3.07
CA GLU A 87 -3.91 12.98 -3.99
C GLU A 87 -5.14 13.51 -3.24
N LYS A 88 -5.50 14.75 -3.55
CA LYS A 88 -6.48 15.55 -2.80
C LYS A 88 -7.89 15.35 -3.33
#